data_AF-A0A849ZDW5-F1
#
_entry.id   AF-A0A849ZDW5-F1
#
_cell.length_a   1.000
_cell.length_b   1.000
_cell.length_c   1.000
_cell.angle_alpha   90.00
_cell.angle_beta   90.00
_cell.angle_gamma   90.00
#
_symmetry.space_group_name_H-M   'P 1'
#
loop_
_entity.id
_entity.type
_entity.pdbx_description
1 polymer ?
#
loop_
_entity_poly.entity_id
_entity_poly.type
_entity_poly.pdbx_seq_one_letter_code
_entity_poly.pdbx_strand_id
1 'polypeptide(L)'
;MDFLKEINPAKGVESTGVVTRFSTGALPAPLQRGDFYCRLLSLETVLESIATGFLVECTSPPVDPERVEKVMRDARLATGTGASPLYREAWELVWHGLLKKYQDRHPYLNELKRQPGLTSGAWKNDIRTTEGWFLVYSLLWGGHGYAPDLDKLMKMVLVGLEQVGHAEAIEAETMAIRASAQGHSLIDAACLNSIGTNKAAVTVFVSGSGGEVRIEAGVLSALISEIHLPLRPSSGSLLDRADILDFPGGRALKGINGFGPQELSTGRLENAIEVFKRGKLTFLFEQYALDREITALCLCSPGPTKPEAIQLQMQVESWLKIRYGAATPKSPSEVDRPSLFIALTK
;
A
#
# COMPACT_ATOMS: atom_id res chain seq x y z
N MET A 1 -10.91 0.46 25.38
CA MET A 1 -10.34 -0.38 24.33
C MET A 1 -8.84 -0.26 24.43
N ASP A 2 -8.16 -1.35 24.72
CA ASP A 2 -6.71 -1.43 24.81
C ASP A 2 -6.13 -1.71 23.41
N PHE A 3 -5.38 -0.76 22.85
CA PHE A 3 -4.83 -0.88 21.49
C PHE A 3 -3.96 -2.14 21.33
N LEU A 4 -3.07 -2.43 22.29
CA LEU A 4 -2.09 -3.52 22.19
C LEU A 4 -2.67 -4.89 22.54
N LYS A 5 -3.90 -4.97 23.04
CA LYS A 5 -4.57 -6.24 23.35
C LYS A 5 -5.75 -6.53 22.44
N GLU A 6 -6.49 -5.49 22.09
CA GLU A 6 -7.80 -5.61 21.44
C GLU A 6 -7.79 -5.16 19.99
N ILE A 7 -6.85 -4.31 19.55
CA ILE A 7 -6.84 -3.78 18.17
C ILE A 7 -5.65 -4.36 17.39
N ASN A 8 -4.43 -4.13 17.88
CA ASN A 8 -3.18 -4.59 17.29
C ASN A 8 -2.39 -5.47 18.27
N PRO A 9 -2.89 -6.68 18.60
CA PRO A 9 -2.20 -7.58 19.53
C PRO A 9 -0.83 -8.01 18.99
N ALA A 10 0.20 -7.85 19.80
CA ALA A 10 1.56 -8.26 19.46
C ALA A 10 1.65 -9.79 19.32
N LYS A 11 1.66 -10.30 18.08
CA LYS A 11 1.74 -11.73 17.77
C LYS A 11 3.09 -12.18 17.18
N GLY A 12 4.08 -11.29 17.12
CA GLY A 12 5.38 -11.59 16.48
C GLY A 12 5.32 -11.74 14.95
N VAL A 13 4.15 -11.50 14.35
CA VAL A 13 3.92 -11.47 12.90
C VAL A 13 4.08 -10.03 12.40
N GLU A 14 4.59 -9.88 11.18
CA GLU A 14 4.70 -8.58 10.49
C GLU A 14 3.31 -7.92 10.39
N SER A 15 3.21 -6.60 10.56
CA SER A 15 1.93 -5.85 10.57
C SER A 15 1.28 -5.68 9.19
N THR A 16 -0.03 -5.37 9.14
CA THR A 16 -0.91 -5.27 7.94
C THR A 16 -0.53 -4.25 6.87
N GLY A 17 0.42 -3.35 7.16
CA GLY A 17 0.67 -2.19 6.30
C GLY A 17 -0.43 -1.12 6.40
N VAL A 18 -1.26 -1.14 7.45
CA VAL A 18 -2.25 -0.09 7.77
C VAL A 18 -1.65 0.91 8.77
N VAL A 19 -1.69 2.21 8.45
CA VAL A 19 -1.29 3.28 9.38
C VAL A 19 -2.39 3.49 10.41
N THR A 20 -2.04 3.62 11.70
CA THR A 20 -3.00 3.98 12.74
C THR A 20 -2.76 5.40 13.20
N ARG A 21 -3.74 6.28 13.04
CA ARG A 21 -3.67 7.67 13.51
C ARG A 21 -4.41 7.82 14.83
N PHE A 22 -3.71 8.23 15.86
CA PHE A 22 -4.29 8.62 17.13
C PHE A 22 -4.36 10.15 17.20
N SER A 23 -5.57 10.69 17.34
CA SER A 23 -5.80 12.15 17.31
C SER A 23 -6.90 12.56 18.27
N THR A 24 -6.75 13.73 18.91
CA THR A 24 -7.84 14.41 19.63
C THR A 24 -8.58 15.41 18.73
N GLY A 25 -8.12 15.60 17.49
CA GLY A 25 -8.69 16.51 16.51
C GLY A 25 -9.98 15.99 15.89
N ALA A 26 -10.65 16.85 15.12
CA ALA A 26 -11.82 16.46 14.35
C ALA A 26 -11.43 15.45 13.26
N LEU A 27 -12.30 14.47 13.02
CA LEU A 27 -12.16 13.58 11.88
C LEU A 27 -12.29 14.37 10.56
N PRO A 28 -11.71 13.87 9.45
CA PRO A 28 -11.85 14.50 8.13
C PRO A 28 -13.31 14.67 7.70
N ALA A 29 -14.18 13.74 8.10
CA ALA A 29 -15.62 13.82 7.94
C ALA A 29 -16.32 13.31 9.22
N PRO A 30 -17.50 13.86 9.58
CA PRO A 30 -18.28 13.35 10.69
C PRO A 30 -18.79 11.94 10.37
N LEU A 31 -18.69 11.04 11.34
CA LEU A 31 -19.23 9.69 11.24
C LEU A 31 -20.76 9.74 11.21
N GLN A 32 -21.37 9.00 10.29
CA GLN A 32 -22.81 8.93 10.12
C GLN A 32 -23.41 7.63 10.66
N ARG A 33 -22.70 6.50 10.48
CA ARG A 33 -23.17 5.15 10.82
C ARG A 33 -22.13 4.31 11.55
N GLY A 34 -20.87 4.33 11.12
CA GLY A 34 -19.82 3.53 11.73
C GLY A 34 -19.16 4.19 12.94
N ASP A 35 -18.25 3.46 13.57
CA ASP A 35 -17.54 3.89 14.77
C ASP A 35 -16.14 4.47 14.47
N PHE A 36 -15.56 4.08 13.33
CA PHE A 36 -14.19 4.44 12.94
C PHE A 36 -14.13 4.93 11.50
N TYR A 37 -13.43 6.04 11.27
CA TYR A 37 -13.10 6.51 9.92
C TYR A 37 -11.87 5.77 9.40
N CYS A 38 -11.99 5.14 8.24
CA CYS A 38 -10.89 4.45 7.57
C CYS A 38 -10.68 5.07 6.18
N ARG A 39 -9.49 5.61 5.94
CA ARG A 39 -9.08 6.06 4.60
C ARG A 39 -8.73 4.84 3.77
N LEU A 40 -9.19 4.82 2.52
CA LEU A 40 -8.88 3.78 1.55
C LEU A 40 -7.72 4.19 0.64
N LEU A 41 -7.06 3.21 0.05
CA LEU A 41 -6.14 3.40 -1.06
C LEU A 41 -6.96 3.65 -2.33
N SER A 42 -6.51 4.58 -3.15
CA SER A 42 -7.00 4.75 -4.52
C SER A 42 -6.46 3.66 -5.45
N LEU A 43 -7.02 3.57 -6.67
CA LEU A 43 -6.60 2.59 -7.68
C LEU A 43 -5.11 2.74 -8.04
N GLU A 44 -4.65 3.98 -8.27
CA GLU A 44 -3.25 4.28 -8.55
C GLU A 44 -2.34 3.91 -7.39
N THR A 45 -2.80 4.11 -6.15
CA THR A 45 -2.01 3.75 -4.96
C THR A 45 -1.86 2.24 -4.80
N VAL A 46 -2.94 1.47 -5.05
CA VAL A 46 -2.89 0.01 -5.07
C VAL A 46 -1.92 -0.48 -6.15
N LEU A 47 -2.00 0.12 -7.34
CA LEU A 47 -1.17 -0.24 -8.48
C LEU A 47 0.32 0.10 -8.25
N GLU A 48 0.63 1.28 -7.70
CA GLU A 48 1.99 1.67 -7.32
C GLU A 48 2.53 0.75 -6.22
N SER A 49 1.69 0.34 -5.27
CA SER A 49 2.09 -0.56 -4.17
C SER A 49 2.52 -1.93 -4.68
N ILE A 50 1.73 -2.57 -5.55
CA ILE A 50 2.09 -3.88 -6.10
C ILE A 50 3.31 -3.80 -7.03
N ALA A 51 3.39 -2.75 -7.86
CA ALA A 51 4.52 -2.54 -8.77
C ALA A 51 5.82 -2.27 -7.99
N THR A 52 5.78 -1.40 -6.98
CA THR A 52 6.93 -1.12 -6.11
C THR A 52 7.39 -2.39 -5.42
N GLY A 53 6.47 -3.18 -4.85
CA GLY A 53 6.78 -4.46 -4.23
C GLY A 53 7.51 -5.39 -5.20
N PHE A 54 6.99 -5.55 -6.41
CA PHE A 54 7.61 -6.38 -7.43
C PHE A 54 9.03 -5.92 -7.78
N LEU A 55 9.22 -4.63 -8.06
CA LEU A 55 10.50 -4.07 -8.49
C LEU A 55 11.62 -4.14 -7.44
N VAL A 56 11.27 -4.23 -6.15
CA VAL A 56 12.25 -4.26 -5.06
C VAL A 56 12.46 -5.64 -4.44
N GLU A 57 11.52 -6.58 -4.65
CA GLU A 57 11.53 -7.91 -4.01
C GLU A 57 11.58 -9.08 -5.00
N CYS A 58 11.19 -8.86 -6.27
CA CYS A 58 10.98 -9.94 -7.21
C CYS A 58 12.02 -9.94 -8.33
N THR A 59 12.44 -11.13 -8.72
CA THR A 59 13.21 -11.28 -9.95
C THR A 59 12.29 -10.92 -11.12
N SER A 60 12.66 -9.90 -11.89
CA SER A 60 11.93 -9.52 -13.10
C SER A 60 12.30 -10.42 -14.28
N PRO A 61 11.38 -10.69 -15.23
CA PRO A 61 11.74 -11.38 -16.45
C PRO A 61 12.56 -10.46 -17.36
N PRO A 62 13.36 -11.00 -18.28
CA PRO A 62 13.78 -10.24 -19.46
C PRO A 62 12.55 -9.70 -20.19
N VAL A 63 12.62 -8.47 -20.69
CA VAL A 63 11.50 -7.91 -21.47
C VAL A 63 11.47 -8.57 -22.84
N ASP A 64 10.38 -9.30 -23.10
CA ASP A 64 10.10 -9.99 -24.35
C ASP A 64 9.10 -9.16 -25.19
N PRO A 65 9.50 -8.60 -26.34
CA PRO A 65 8.61 -7.82 -27.20
C PRO A 65 7.36 -8.57 -27.65
N GLU A 66 7.47 -9.88 -27.96
CA GLU A 66 6.32 -10.68 -28.39
C GLU A 66 5.30 -10.84 -27.27
N ARG A 67 5.77 -11.03 -26.04
CA ARG A 67 4.92 -11.07 -24.85
C ARG A 67 4.22 -9.74 -24.63
N VAL A 68 4.93 -8.62 -24.74
CA VAL A 68 4.35 -7.28 -24.57
C VAL A 68 3.29 -7.04 -25.65
N GLU A 69 3.58 -7.32 -26.92
CA GLU A 69 2.61 -7.19 -28.01
C GLU A 69 1.39 -8.08 -27.83
N LYS A 70 1.58 -9.31 -27.35
CA LYS A 70 0.48 -10.23 -27.02
C LYS A 70 -0.41 -9.63 -25.93
N VAL A 71 0.17 -9.17 -24.82
CA VAL A 71 -0.59 -8.52 -23.73
C VAL A 71 -1.38 -7.33 -24.27
N MET A 72 -0.76 -6.47 -25.08
CA MET A 72 -1.45 -5.31 -25.67
C MET A 72 -2.57 -5.70 -26.62
N ARG A 73 -2.39 -6.76 -27.41
CA ARG A 73 -3.42 -7.29 -28.32
C ARG A 73 -4.58 -7.87 -27.53
N ASP A 74 -4.31 -8.73 -26.57
CA ASP A 74 -5.31 -9.37 -25.72
C ASP A 74 -6.09 -8.32 -24.92
N ALA A 75 -5.42 -7.27 -24.43
CA ALA A 75 -6.05 -6.16 -23.73
C ALA A 75 -7.05 -5.37 -24.60
N ARG A 76 -6.77 -5.19 -25.90
CA ARG A 76 -7.70 -4.54 -26.85
C ARG A 76 -8.90 -5.42 -27.18
N LEU A 77 -8.69 -6.72 -27.22
CA LEU A 77 -9.73 -7.71 -27.54
C LEU A 77 -10.52 -8.16 -26.30
N ALA A 78 -10.07 -7.79 -25.10
CA ALA A 78 -10.68 -8.16 -23.84
C ALA A 78 -12.14 -7.66 -23.77
N THR A 79 -13.05 -8.60 -23.52
CA THR A 79 -14.47 -8.33 -23.33
C THR A 79 -14.80 -8.24 -21.83
N GLY A 80 -15.88 -7.55 -21.49
CA GLY A 80 -16.31 -7.39 -20.09
C GLY A 80 -16.83 -5.99 -19.80
N THR A 81 -16.85 -5.64 -18.52
CA THR A 81 -17.29 -4.33 -18.03
C THR A 81 -16.43 -3.21 -18.63
N GLY A 82 -17.08 -2.13 -19.07
CA GLY A 82 -16.40 -0.94 -19.55
C GLY A 82 -15.57 -0.30 -18.44
N ALA A 83 -14.33 0.06 -18.73
CA ALA A 83 -13.47 0.72 -17.76
C ALA A 83 -13.83 2.20 -17.61
N SER A 84 -13.91 2.66 -16.37
CA SER A 84 -13.93 4.08 -16.03
C SER A 84 -12.63 4.77 -16.47
N PRO A 85 -12.63 6.08 -16.79
CA PRO A 85 -11.41 6.86 -17.04
C PRO A 85 -10.33 6.71 -15.97
N LEU A 86 -10.73 6.45 -14.72
CA LEU A 86 -9.85 6.19 -13.58
C LEU A 86 -8.77 5.13 -13.88
N TYR A 87 -9.09 4.09 -14.66
CA TYR A 87 -8.12 3.05 -14.97
C TYR A 87 -6.96 3.58 -15.84
N ARG A 88 -7.28 4.42 -16.81
CA ARG A 88 -6.28 5.07 -17.64
C ARG A 88 -5.44 6.04 -16.83
N GLU A 89 -6.10 6.87 -16.02
CA GLU A 89 -5.44 7.87 -15.17
C GLU A 89 -4.47 7.19 -14.19
N ALA A 90 -4.88 6.09 -13.57
CA ALA A 90 -4.03 5.30 -12.69
C ALA A 90 -2.79 4.74 -13.40
N TRP A 91 -2.93 4.22 -14.64
CA TRP A 91 -1.76 3.83 -15.43
C TRP A 91 -0.81 5.00 -15.64
N GLU A 92 -1.33 6.16 -16.05
CA GLU A 92 -0.52 7.32 -16.40
C GLU A 92 0.27 7.85 -15.20
N LEU A 93 -0.38 7.95 -14.05
CA LEU A 93 0.24 8.39 -12.80
C LEU A 93 1.33 7.42 -12.34
N VAL A 94 1.02 6.13 -12.26
CA VAL A 94 1.95 5.08 -11.79
C VAL A 94 3.11 4.91 -12.75
N TRP A 95 2.84 4.83 -14.06
CA TRP A 95 3.89 4.68 -15.06
C TRP A 95 4.86 5.86 -15.03
N HIS A 96 4.35 7.09 -14.94
CA HIS A 96 5.20 8.28 -14.80
C HIS A 96 5.99 8.27 -13.48
N GLY A 97 5.34 7.95 -12.37
CA GLY A 97 5.94 7.88 -11.04
C GLY A 97 7.10 6.90 -10.97
N LEU A 98 6.88 5.66 -11.42
CA LEU A 98 7.90 4.62 -11.47
C LEU A 98 9.08 5.01 -12.37
N LEU A 99 8.82 5.55 -13.57
CA LEU A 99 9.89 6.00 -14.46
C LEU A 99 10.72 7.14 -13.87
N LYS A 100 10.07 8.08 -13.16
CA LYS A 100 10.76 9.17 -12.48
C LYS A 100 11.60 8.67 -11.30
N LYS A 101 11.06 7.71 -10.53
CA LYS A 101 11.69 7.14 -9.34
C LYS A 101 12.90 6.27 -9.68
N TYR A 102 12.73 5.33 -10.62
CA TYR A 102 13.76 4.36 -10.97
C TYR A 102 14.65 4.78 -12.15
N GLN A 103 14.21 5.73 -12.98
CA GLN A 103 14.94 6.26 -14.14
C GLN A 103 15.47 5.15 -15.06
N ASP A 104 16.80 5.00 -15.17
CA ASP A 104 17.47 3.94 -15.92
C ASP A 104 18.08 2.86 -15.00
N ARG A 105 17.89 2.97 -13.68
CA ARG A 105 18.54 2.11 -12.68
C ARG A 105 17.89 0.73 -12.57
N HIS A 106 16.60 0.61 -12.88
CA HIS A 106 15.92 -0.68 -12.87
C HIS A 106 15.88 -1.28 -14.30
N PRO A 107 16.59 -2.40 -14.57
CA PRO A 107 16.73 -2.94 -15.93
C PRO A 107 15.39 -3.23 -16.61
N TYR A 108 14.47 -3.89 -15.91
CA TYR A 108 13.14 -4.23 -16.43
C TYR A 108 12.35 -3.00 -16.90
N LEU A 109 12.16 -1.98 -16.05
CA LEU A 109 11.47 -0.75 -16.43
C LEU A 109 12.17 0.00 -17.57
N ASN A 110 13.50 0.00 -17.58
CA ASN A 110 14.28 0.66 -18.63
C ASN A 110 14.10 -0.01 -20.00
N GLU A 111 13.98 -1.34 -20.03
CA GLU A 111 13.68 -2.09 -21.26
C GLU A 111 12.19 -1.98 -21.64
N LEU A 112 11.28 -2.06 -20.67
CA LEU A 112 9.85 -2.02 -20.90
C LEU A 112 9.41 -0.68 -21.51
N LYS A 113 9.96 0.45 -21.03
CA LYS A 113 9.61 1.78 -21.57
C LYS A 113 10.03 2.01 -23.02
N ARG A 114 10.94 1.19 -23.55
CA ARG A 114 11.42 1.27 -24.94
C ARG A 114 10.56 0.44 -25.89
N GLN A 115 9.59 -0.34 -25.39
CA GLN A 115 8.76 -1.19 -26.22
C GLN A 115 7.87 -0.32 -27.14
N PRO A 116 7.84 -0.59 -28.47
CA PRO A 116 7.07 0.22 -29.42
C PRO A 116 5.58 0.34 -29.07
N GLY A 117 5.03 -0.74 -28.49
CA GLY A 117 3.65 -0.78 -28.01
C GLY A 117 3.33 0.19 -26.88
N LEU A 118 4.34 0.72 -26.16
CA LEU A 118 4.16 1.62 -25.02
C LEU A 118 4.57 3.07 -25.32
N THR A 119 5.54 3.29 -26.22
CA THR A 119 6.11 4.62 -26.50
C THR A 119 5.14 5.59 -27.16
N SER A 120 4.24 5.12 -28.04
CA SER A 120 3.34 5.99 -28.82
C SER A 120 2.16 6.55 -28.01
N GLY A 121 1.82 5.93 -26.88
CA GLY A 121 0.68 6.30 -26.03
C GLY A 121 -0.72 6.16 -26.66
N ALA A 122 -0.83 6.06 -27.99
CA ALA A 122 -2.09 6.01 -28.74
C ALA A 122 -2.95 4.80 -28.37
N TRP A 123 -2.30 3.69 -28.03
CA TRP A 123 -2.94 2.43 -27.62
C TRP A 123 -3.90 2.58 -26.44
N LYS A 124 -3.72 3.59 -25.58
CA LYS A 124 -4.54 3.78 -24.38
C LYS A 124 -6.02 4.00 -24.71
N ASN A 125 -6.32 4.57 -25.88
CA ASN A 125 -7.70 4.78 -26.35
C ASN A 125 -8.35 3.48 -26.85
N ASP A 126 -7.56 2.45 -27.15
CA ASP A 126 -8.04 1.17 -27.66
C ASP A 126 -8.43 0.20 -26.53
N ILE A 127 -8.04 0.49 -25.28
CA ILE A 127 -8.33 -0.34 -24.11
C ILE A 127 -9.64 0.13 -23.47
N ARG A 128 -10.69 -0.67 -23.61
CA ARG A 128 -12.07 -0.27 -23.26
C ARG A 128 -12.63 -0.94 -22.00
N THR A 129 -12.04 -2.04 -21.56
CA THR A 129 -12.61 -2.87 -20.49
C THR A 129 -11.69 -2.92 -19.28
N THR A 130 -12.26 -3.17 -18.10
CA THR A 130 -11.52 -3.36 -16.86
C THR A 130 -10.53 -4.52 -16.98
N GLU A 131 -10.92 -5.62 -17.63
CA GLU A 131 -10.03 -6.75 -17.88
C GLU A 131 -8.87 -6.36 -18.83
N GLY A 132 -9.15 -5.55 -19.85
CA GLY A 132 -8.11 -5.02 -20.72
C GLY A 132 -7.09 -4.16 -19.96
N TRP A 133 -7.55 -3.29 -19.07
CA TRP A 133 -6.64 -2.50 -18.21
C TRP A 133 -5.89 -3.37 -17.21
N PHE A 134 -6.49 -4.41 -16.64
CA PHE A 134 -5.79 -5.38 -15.81
C PHE A 134 -4.62 -6.03 -16.56
N LEU A 135 -4.83 -6.44 -17.82
CA LEU A 135 -3.76 -7.01 -18.65
C LEU A 135 -2.63 -5.99 -18.87
N VAL A 136 -2.96 -4.73 -19.14
CA VAL A 136 -1.96 -3.66 -19.27
C VAL A 136 -1.19 -3.46 -17.96
N TYR A 137 -1.89 -3.38 -16.82
CA TYR A 137 -1.28 -3.25 -15.49
C TYR A 137 -0.29 -4.36 -15.19
N SER A 138 -0.56 -5.58 -15.66
CA SER A 138 0.33 -6.72 -15.42
C SER A 138 1.74 -6.53 -15.95
N LEU A 139 1.94 -5.65 -16.92
CA LEU A 139 3.27 -5.25 -17.38
C LEU A 139 4.12 -4.58 -16.30
N LEU A 140 3.53 -4.09 -15.20
CA LEU A 140 4.28 -3.55 -14.08
C LEU A 140 4.92 -4.64 -13.20
N TRP A 141 4.49 -5.90 -13.35
CA TRP A 141 5.02 -7.05 -12.60
C TRP A 141 5.38 -8.26 -13.50
N GLY A 142 5.89 -8.00 -14.70
CA GLY A 142 6.43 -9.05 -15.59
C GLY A 142 5.50 -9.47 -16.74
N GLY A 143 4.28 -8.94 -16.79
CA GLY A 143 3.23 -9.29 -17.74
C GLY A 143 2.37 -10.45 -17.27
N HIS A 144 1.14 -10.52 -17.79
CA HIS A 144 0.14 -11.50 -17.39
C HIS A 144 0.67 -12.93 -17.47
N GLY A 145 0.49 -13.69 -16.39
CA GLY A 145 0.94 -15.07 -16.26
C GLY A 145 2.40 -15.23 -15.80
N TYR A 146 3.20 -14.16 -15.73
CA TYR A 146 4.56 -14.24 -15.17
C TYR A 146 4.57 -14.51 -13.66
N ALA A 147 3.71 -13.79 -12.93
CA ALA A 147 3.49 -13.96 -11.50
C ALA A 147 1.98 -14.20 -11.23
N PRO A 148 1.46 -15.42 -11.50
CA PRO A 148 0.03 -15.72 -11.39
C PRO A 148 -0.59 -15.43 -10.01
N ASP A 149 0.18 -15.57 -8.94
CA ASP A 149 -0.31 -15.26 -7.59
C ASP A 149 -0.49 -13.73 -7.39
N LEU A 150 0.36 -12.89 -8.00
CA LEU A 150 0.16 -11.41 -8.02
C LEU A 150 -1.01 -11.01 -8.90
N ASP A 151 -1.17 -11.65 -10.07
CA ASP A 151 -2.34 -11.46 -10.95
C ASP A 151 -3.64 -11.72 -10.18
N LYS A 152 -3.70 -12.86 -9.46
CA LYS A 152 -4.86 -13.25 -8.66
C LYS A 152 -5.12 -12.28 -7.52
N LEU A 153 -4.09 -11.89 -6.77
CA LEU A 153 -4.21 -10.90 -5.70
C LEU A 153 -4.75 -9.57 -6.24
N MET A 154 -4.16 -9.05 -7.31
CA MET A 154 -4.57 -7.78 -7.91
C MET A 154 -6.02 -7.82 -8.38
N LYS A 155 -6.47 -8.92 -9.00
CA LYS A 155 -7.89 -9.09 -9.36
C LYS A 155 -8.81 -9.02 -8.15
N MET A 156 -8.46 -9.66 -7.03
CA MET A 156 -9.26 -9.61 -5.81
C MET A 156 -9.33 -8.19 -5.22
N VAL A 157 -8.21 -7.47 -5.22
CA VAL A 157 -8.14 -6.09 -4.71
C VAL A 157 -8.92 -5.12 -5.62
N LEU A 158 -8.82 -5.27 -6.95
CA LEU A 158 -9.61 -4.49 -7.91
C LEU A 158 -11.11 -4.70 -7.73
N VAL A 159 -11.57 -5.94 -7.53
CA VAL A 159 -12.98 -6.22 -7.22
C VAL A 159 -13.39 -5.52 -5.92
N GLY A 160 -12.51 -5.50 -4.91
CA GLY A 160 -12.76 -4.76 -3.67
C GLY A 160 -12.89 -3.24 -3.89
N LEU A 161 -12.04 -2.63 -4.72
CA LEU A 161 -12.13 -1.22 -5.09
C LEU A 161 -13.46 -0.88 -5.78
N GLU A 162 -13.89 -1.73 -6.71
CA GLU A 162 -15.20 -1.59 -7.38
C GLU A 162 -16.36 -1.73 -6.40
N GLN A 163 -16.29 -2.66 -5.43
CA GLN A 163 -17.33 -2.86 -4.41
C GLN A 163 -17.54 -1.63 -3.53
N VAL A 164 -16.46 -0.93 -3.17
CA VAL A 164 -16.52 0.32 -2.39
C VAL A 164 -16.71 1.55 -3.29
N GLY A 165 -16.90 1.36 -4.60
CA GLY A 165 -17.12 2.43 -5.57
C GLY A 165 -15.97 3.42 -5.68
N HIS A 166 -14.73 2.97 -5.47
CA HIS A 166 -13.53 3.81 -5.42
C HIS A 166 -13.62 4.97 -4.40
N ALA A 167 -14.36 4.78 -3.30
CA ALA A 167 -14.49 5.79 -2.25
C ALA A 167 -13.14 6.10 -1.58
N GLU A 168 -12.92 7.37 -1.22
CA GLU A 168 -11.72 7.80 -0.49
C GLU A 168 -11.70 7.26 0.95
N ALA A 169 -12.87 7.02 1.54
CA ALA A 169 -13.00 6.54 2.90
C ALA A 169 -14.30 5.77 3.15
N ILE A 170 -14.24 4.92 4.17
CA ILE A 170 -15.39 4.20 4.73
C ILE A 170 -15.45 4.42 6.24
N GLU A 171 -16.60 4.09 6.80
CA GLU A 171 -16.84 3.98 8.22
C GLU A 171 -16.95 2.49 8.58
N ALA A 172 -16.12 2.05 9.52
CA ALA A 172 -16.12 0.68 10.03
C ALA A 172 -16.69 0.62 11.44
N GLU A 173 -17.39 -0.45 11.76
CA GLU A 173 -17.88 -0.71 13.11
C GLU A 173 -16.76 -1.28 14.00
N THR A 174 -16.91 -1.11 15.31
CA THR A 174 -15.98 -1.58 16.34
C THR A 174 -15.60 -3.04 16.20
N MET A 175 -16.56 -3.89 15.80
CA MET A 175 -16.32 -5.32 15.63
C MET A 175 -15.33 -5.66 14.50
N ALA A 176 -15.17 -4.78 13.51
CA ALA A 176 -14.20 -4.97 12.43
C ALA A 176 -12.78 -4.52 12.85
N ILE A 177 -12.69 -3.53 13.74
CA ILE A 177 -11.42 -2.98 14.22
C ILE A 177 -10.87 -3.76 15.43
N ARG A 178 -11.75 -4.42 16.19
CA ARG A 178 -11.38 -5.18 17.39
C ARG A 178 -11.13 -6.65 17.07
N ALA A 179 -9.97 -7.16 17.44
CA ALA A 179 -9.70 -8.58 17.45
C ALA A 179 -10.64 -9.30 18.44
N SER A 180 -11.15 -10.45 18.03
CA SER A 180 -12.05 -11.27 18.85
C SER A 180 -11.68 -12.75 18.77
N ALA A 181 -12.33 -13.58 19.58
CA ALA A 181 -12.19 -15.03 19.49
C ALA A 181 -12.68 -15.59 18.14
N GLN A 182 -13.49 -14.83 17.40
CA GLN A 182 -14.18 -15.25 16.18
C GLN A 182 -13.57 -14.66 14.90
N GLY A 183 -12.64 -13.71 15.02
CA GLY A 183 -12.07 -13.03 13.87
C GLY A 183 -10.90 -12.09 14.20
N HIS A 184 -10.08 -11.84 13.19
CA HIS A 184 -8.97 -10.89 13.25
C HIS A 184 -9.46 -9.45 13.09
N SER A 185 -8.76 -8.51 13.73
CA SER A 185 -8.91 -7.08 13.43
C SER A 185 -8.50 -6.81 11.98
N LEU A 186 -9.10 -5.82 11.32
CA LEU A 186 -8.63 -5.31 10.02
C LEU A 186 -7.18 -4.78 10.06
N ILE A 187 -6.64 -4.50 11.25
CA ILE A 187 -5.24 -4.08 11.48
C ILE A 187 -4.30 -5.28 11.74
N ASP A 188 -4.81 -6.49 11.99
CA ASP A 188 -4.01 -7.70 12.22
C ASP A 188 -3.58 -8.33 10.89
N ALA A 189 -2.29 -8.65 10.73
CA ALA A 189 -1.77 -9.17 9.46
C ALA A 189 -2.33 -10.54 9.10
N ALA A 190 -2.82 -11.29 10.09
CA ALA A 190 -3.57 -12.50 9.82
C ALA A 190 -4.88 -12.22 9.05
N CYS A 191 -5.50 -11.05 9.21
CA CYS A 191 -6.64 -10.62 8.40
C CYS A 191 -6.21 -10.44 6.94
N LEU A 192 -5.14 -9.68 6.68
CA LEU A 192 -4.61 -9.50 5.33
C LEU A 192 -4.18 -10.83 4.68
N ASN A 193 -3.48 -11.68 5.42
CA ASN A 193 -3.04 -13.00 4.95
C ASN A 193 -4.21 -13.96 4.67
N SER A 194 -5.43 -13.63 5.12
CA SER A 194 -6.61 -14.45 4.90
C SER A 194 -7.25 -14.25 3.52
N ILE A 195 -6.75 -13.30 2.71
CA ILE A 195 -7.25 -13.04 1.35
C ILE A 195 -7.35 -14.34 0.57
N GLY A 196 -8.54 -14.63 0.04
CA GLY A 196 -8.79 -15.78 -0.83
C GLY A 196 -8.84 -17.14 -0.13
N THR A 197 -8.62 -17.18 1.19
CA THR A 197 -8.72 -18.40 2.01
C THR A 197 -9.90 -18.32 2.98
N ASN A 198 -10.06 -17.20 3.68
CA ASN A 198 -11.19 -16.93 4.56
C ASN A 198 -12.06 -15.82 3.97
N LYS A 199 -13.22 -16.19 3.43
CA LYS A 199 -14.18 -15.24 2.84
C LYS A 199 -15.09 -14.58 3.89
N ALA A 200 -14.63 -14.46 5.13
CA ALA A 200 -15.32 -13.70 6.17
C ALA A 200 -15.54 -12.28 5.65
N ALA A 201 -16.79 -11.89 5.53
CA ALA A 201 -17.17 -10.57 5.04
C ALA A 201 -17.54 -9.67 6.21
N VAL A 202 -17.14 -8.40 6.11
CA VAL A 202 -17.52 -7.33 7.02
C VAL A 202 -18.43 -6.35 6.29
N THR A 203 -19.34 -5.75 7.04
CA THR A 203 -20.16 -4.64 6.56
C THR A 203 -19.48 -3.33 6.92
N VAL A 204 -19.37 -2.42 5.96
CA VAL A 204 -18.85 -1.06 6.12
C VAL A 204 -19.78 -0.07 5.43
N PHE A 205 -19.62 1.20 5.77
CA PHE A 205 -20.43 2.28 5.20
C PHE A 205 -19.55 3.25 4.42
N VAL A 206 -19.89 3.55 3.17
CA VAL A 206 -19.14 4.54 2.38
C VAL A 206 -19.30 5.92 3.03
N SER A 207 -18.18 6.58 3.34
CA SER A 207 -18.20 7.88 4.01
C SER A 207 -18.89 8.92 3.11
N GLY A 208 -19.68 9.80 3.73
CA GLY A 208 -20.45 10.84 3.02
C GLY A 208 -21.78 10.36 2.43
N SER A 209 -21.83 9.18 1.78
CA SER A 209 -23.07 8.64 1.19
C SER A 209 -23.87 7.73 2.13
N GLY A 210 -23.20 7.13 3.13
CA GLY A 210 -23.79 6.15 4.05
C GLY A 210 -24.13 4.80 3.40
N GLY A 211 -23.73 4.60 2.14
CA GLY A 211 -23.99 3.40 1.36
C GLY A 211 -23.36 2.17 2.01
N GLU A 212 -24.16 1.13 2.24
CA GLU A 212 -23.71 -0.08 2.91
C GLU A 212 -23.05 -1.04 1.92
N VAL A 213 -21.85 -1.51 2.26
CA VAL A 213 -21.05 -2.42 1.43
C VAL A 213 -20.62 -3.62 2.25
N ARG A 214 -20.80 -4.82 1.71
CA ARG A 214 -20.31 -6.08 2.29
C ARG A 214 -19.11 -6.58 1.50
N ILE A 215 -17.95 -6.64 2.15
CA ILE A 215 -16.65 -6.92 1.52
C ILE A 215 -15.85 -7.94 2.34
N GLU A 216 -15.04 -8.76 1.68
CA GLU A 216 -14.11 -9.70 2.35
C GLU A 216 -13.13 -8.92 3.24
N ALA A 217 -13.00 -9.34 4.51
CA ALA A 217 -12.20 -8.63 5.50
C ALA A 217 -10.72 -8.52 5.11
N GLY A 218 -10.15 -9.58 4.53
CA GLY A 218 -8.77 -9.56 4.03
C GLY A 218 -8.58 -8.55 2.89
N VAL A 219 -9.53 -8.51 1.95
CA VAL A 219 -9.50 -7.53 0.83
C VAL A 219 -9.66 -6.11 1.37
N LEU A 220 -10.58 -5.88 2.30
CA LEU A 220 -10.74 -4.56 2.92
C LEU A 220 -9.46 -4.14 3.68
N SER A 221 -8.82 -5.05 4.41
CA SER A 221 -7.53 -4.79 5.08
C SER A 221 -6.44 -4.40 4.08
N ALA A 222 -6.41 -5.00 2.88
CA ALA A 222 -5.52 -4.57 1.81
C ALA A 222 -5.81 -3.13 1.34
N LEU A 223 -7.09 -2.76 1.25
CA LEU A 223 -7.54 -1.45 0.75
C LEU A 223 -7.42 -0.31 1.77
N ILE A 224 -7.41 -0.59 3.07
CA ILE A 224 -7.29 0.48 4.08
C ILE A 224 -5.87 1.02 4.11
N SER A 225 -5.71 2.33 3.96
CA SER A 225 -4.42 3.02 4.10
C SER A 225 -4.19 3.50 5.53
N GLU A 226 -5.23 4.07 6.15
CA GLU A 226 -5.16 4.64 7.49
C GLU A 226 -6.47 4.40 8.27
N ILE A 227 -6.37 4.13 9.57
CA ILE A 227 -7.51 4.12 10.49
C ILE A 227 -7.33 5.21 11.54
N HIS A 228 -8.34 6.06 11.70
CA HIS A 228 -8.37 7.08 12.73
C HIS A 228 -8.95 6.51 14.03
N LEU A 229 -8.13 6.49 15.08
CA LEU A 229 -8.53 6.17 16.44
C LEU A 229 -8.68 7.46 17.25
N PRO A 230 -9.92 7.94 17.49
CA PRO A 230 -10.13 9.16 18.24
C PRO A 230 -9.69 8.98 19.70
N LEU A 231 -8.91 9.94 20.19
CA LEU A 231 -8.47 10.01 21.56
C LEU A 231 -9.33 11.00 22.35
N ARG A 232 -9.49 10.72 23.65
CA ARG A 232 -10.04 11.72 24.56
C ARG A 232 -9.04 12.88 24.70
N PRO A 233 -9.48 14.14 24.57
CA PRO A 233 -8.62 15.29 24.81
C PRO A 233 -7.99 15.24 26.20
N SER A 234 -6.72 15.64 26.30
CA SER A 234 -5.98 15.67 27.56
C SER A 234 -5.23 16.98 27.67
N SER A 235 -5.89 17.99 28.23
CA SER A 235 -5.39 19.37 28.30
C SER A 235 -3.96 19.47 28.82
N GLY A 236 -3.10 20.15 28.06
CA GLY A 236 -1.68 20.32 28.34
C GLY A 236 -0.78 19.19 27.83
N SER A 237 -1.36 18.15 27.20
CA SER A 237 -0.57 17.05 26.61
C SER A 237 -0.02 17.43 25.24
N LEU A 238 1.02 16.70 24.79
CA LEU A 238 1.52 16.81 23.41
C LEU A 238 0.40 16.55 22.38
N LEU A 239 -0.55 15.69 22.72
CA LEU A 239 -1.64 15.24 21.84
C LEU A 239 -2.65 16.33 21.53
N ASP A 240 -2.70 17.40 22.33
CA ASP A 240 -3.51 18.58 22.03
C ASP A 240 -3.01 19.34 20.80
N ARG A 241 -1.77 19.08 20.37
CA ARG A 241 -1.08 19.82 19.31
C ARG A 241 -0.50 18.93 18.22
N ALA A 242 -0.61 17.61 18.36
CA ALA A 242 -0.02 16.65 17.45
C ALA A 242 -0.79 15.33 17.45
N ASP A 243 -0.90 14.72 16.27
CA ASP A 243 -1.34 13.35 16.11
C ASP A 243 -0.16 12.39 16.33
N ILE A 244 -0.45 11.16 16.76
CA ILE A 244 0.51 10.05 16.69
C ILE A 244 0.14 9.19 15.48
N LEU A 245 1.09 9.00 14.59
CA LEU A 245 1.02 8.01 13.51
C LEU A 245 1.83 6.78 13.91
N ASP A 246 1.13 5.68 14.16
CA ASP A 246 1.76 4.37 14.29
C ASP A 246 1.91 3.76 12.90
N PHE A 247 3.13 3.83 12.37
CA PHE A 247 3.48 3.14 11.15
C PHE A 247 3.78 1.66 11.46
N PRO A 248 3.13 0.73 10.75
CA PRO A 248 3.39 -0.69 10.92
C PRO A 248 4.87 -0.98 10.65
N GLY A 249 5.56 -1.60 11.62
CA GLY A 249 6.98 -1.91 11.51
C GLY A 249 7.28 -2.79 10.29
N GLY A 250 8.18 -2.34 9.42
CA GLY A 250 8.63 -3.10 8.25
C GLY A 250 9.66 -4.16 8.64
N ARG A 251 9.51 -5.37 8.10
CA ARG A 251 10.63 -6.33 8.04
C ARG A 251 11.55 -5.95 6.89
N ALA A 252 12.80 -6.41 6.97
CA ALA A 252 13.78 -6.21 5.92
C ALA A 252 13.26 -6.80 4.59
N LEU A 253 13.38 -6.02 3.52
CA LEU A 253 13.13 -6.53 2.16
C LEU A 253 13.99 -7.76 1.91
N LYS A 254 13.47 -8.77 1.20
CA LYS A 254 14.29 -9.89 0.73
C LYS A 254 15.23 -9.47 -0.41
N GLY A 255 14.98 -8.30 -1.01
CA GLY A 255 15.73 -7.74 -2.13
C GLY A 255 15.28 -8.29 -3.48
N ILE A 256 15.83 -7.78 -4.58
CA ILE A 256 15.39 -8.03 -5.97
C ILE A 256 15.39 -9.50 -6.44
N ASN A 257 15.86 -10.44 -5.62
CA ASN A 257 15.82 -11.89 -5.88
C ASN A 257 15.15 -12.64 -4.73
N GLY A 258 14.30 -11.95 -3.96
CA GLY A 258 13.60 -12.51 -2.81
C GLY A 258 12.47 -13.47 -3.20
N PHE A 259 11.80 -13.17 -4.31
CA PHE A 259 10.76 -14.02 -4.91
C PHE A 259 10.98 -14.17 -6.41
N GLY A 260 11.05 -15.40 -6.89
CA GLY A 260 11.07 -15.72 -8.30
C GLY A 260 9.70 -16.16 -8.82
N PRO A 261 9.63 -16.54 -10.10
CA PRO A 261 8.40 -17.03 -10.73
C PRO A 261 7.80 -18.26 -10.03
N GLN A 262 8.64 -19.12 -9.46
CA GLN A 262 8.18 -20.35 -8.79
C GLN A 262 7.47 -20.01 -7.48
N GLU A 263 8.02 -19.07 -6.70
CA GLU A 263 7.45 -18.58 -5.45
C GLU A 263 6.15 -17.79 -5.67
N LEU A 264 5.94 -17.23 -6.87
CA LEU A 264 4.75 -16.46 -7.25
C LEU A 264 3.80 -17.22 -8.18
N SER A 265 3.98 -18.55 -8.28
CA SER A 265 3.13 -19.46 -9.07
C SER A 265 2.77 -20.71 -8.26
N THR A 266 2.54 -20.55 -6.96
CA THR A 266 2.21 -21.65 -6.04
C THR A 266 0.72 -21.92 -5.95
N GLY A 267 -0.12 -20.98 -6.39
CA GLY A 267 -1.57 -20.99 -6.20
C GLY A 267 -2.01 -20.50 -4.82
N ARG A 268 -1.05 -20.27 -3.91
CA ARG A 268 -1.25 -19.66 -2.59
C ARG A 268 -0.81 -18.21 -2.64
N LEU A 269 -1.57 -17.32 -1.99
CA LEU A 269 -1.33 -15.88 -2.07
C LEU A 269 -0.30 -15.37 -1.06
N GLU A 270 0.28 -16.22 -0.22
CA GLU A 270 1.17 -15.84 0.89
C GLU A 270 2.34 -14.94 0.43
N ASN A 271 3.06 -15.37 -0.62
CA ASN A 271 4.18 -14.61 -1.17
C ASN A 271 3.72 -13.33 -1.89
N ALA A 272 2.62 -13.42 -2.67
CA ALA A 272 2.04 -12.26 -3.34
C ALA A 272 1.59 -11.17 -2.36
N ILE A 273 0.99 -11.57 -1.23
CA ILE A 273 0.58 -10.69 -0.14
C ILE A 273 1.82 -10.07 0.54
N GLU A 274 2.90 -10.84 0.74
CA GLU A 274 4.16 -10.30 1.28
C GLU A 274 4.75 -9.21 0.37
N VAL A 275 4.79 -9.45 -0.94
CA VAL A 275 5.23 -8.48 -1.96
C VAL A 275 4.36 -7.22 -1.93
N PHE A 276 3.03 -7.37 -2.00
CA PHE A 276 2.10 -6.24 -1.97
C PHE A 276 2.21 -5.42 -0.69
N LYS A 277 2.23 -6.08 0.47
CA LYS A 277 2.30 -5.45 1.79
C LYS A 277 3.55 -4.59 1.97
N ARG A 278 4.70 -5.05 1.47
CA ARG A 278 5.97 -4.31 1.59
C ARG A 278 6.09 -3.18 0.59
N GLY A 279 5.57 -3.37 -0.63
CA GLY A 279 5.41 -2.28 -1.58
C GLY A 279 4.49 -1.19 -1.04
N LYS A 280 3.33 -1.57 -0.48
CA LYS A 280 2.38 -0.67 0.19
C LYS A 280 3.03 0.10 1.35
N LEU A 281 3.77 -0.56 2.23
CA LEU A 281 4.42 0.10 3.36
C LEU A 281 5.48 1.12 2.89
N THR A 282 6.27 0.75 1.89
CA THR A 282 7.28 1.64 1.31
C THR A 282 6.63 2.86 0.68
N PHE A 283 5.56 2.66 -0.08
CA PHE A 283 4.80 3.74 -0.70
C PHE A 283 4.17 4.67 0.35
N LEU A 284 3.44 4.13 1.33
CA LEU A 284 2.74 4.94 2.34
C LEU A 284 3.71 5.80 3.15
N PHE A 285 4.85 5.27 3.56
CA PHE A 285 5.84 6.07 4.28
C PHE A 285 6.37 7.24 3.43
N GLU A 286 6.70 6.99 2.17
CA GLU A 286 7.15 8.04 1.24
C GLU A 286 6.06 9.09 1.00
N GLN A 287 4.81 8.66 0.80
CA GLN A 287 3.68 9.55 0.57
C GLN A 287 3.45 10.48 1.76
N TYR A 288 3.43 9.94 2.98
CA TYR A 288 3.28 10.75 4.20
C TYR A 288 4.46 11.70 4.44
N ALA A 289 5.67 11.31 4.02
CA ALA A 289 6.82 12.20 4.03
C ALA A 289 6.66 13.36 3.03
N LEU A 290 6.19 13.08 1.81
CA LEU A 290 5.95 14.08 0.76
C LEU A 290 4.81 15.04 1.11
N ASP A 291 3.72 14.53 1.67
CA ASP A 291 2.56 15.30 2.13
C ASP A 291 2.85 16.10 3.40
N ARG A 292 4.05 15.93 3.99
CA ARG A 292 4.52 16.58 5.22
C ARG A 292 3.69 16.24 6.46
N GLU A 293 2.99 15.11 6.44
CA GLU A 293 2.28 14.55 7.59
C GLU A 293 3.26 14.09 8.69
N ILE A 294 4.48 13.66 8.30
CA ILE A 294 5.54 13.28 9.25
C ILE A 294 6.35 14.52 9.65
N THR A 295 5.94 15.16 10.75
CA THR A 295 6.59 16.37 11.28
C THR A 295 7.72 16.09 12.26
N ALA A 296 7.65 14.99 12.98
CA ALA A 296 8.72 14.43 13.79
C ALA A 296 8.66 12.90 13.66
N LEU A 297 9.81 12.23 13.71
CA LEU A 297 9.93 10.80 13.56
C LEU A 297 10.60 10.20 14.81
N CYS A 298 9.90 9.29 15.48
CA CYS A 298 10.48 8.46 16.53
C CYS A 298 10.79 7.07 15.96
N LEU A 299 12.07 6.79 15.73
CA LEU A 299 12.54 5.49 15.24
C LEU A 299 12.79 4.56 16.43
N CYS A 300 11.90 3.59 16.60
CA CYS A 300 12.06 2.50 17.57
C CYS A 300 12.88 1.36 16.94
N SER A 301 14.15 1.23 17.33
CA SER A 301 15.06 0.22 16.78
C SER A 301 15.53 -0.77 17.86
N PRO A 302 15.62 -2.08 17.58
CA PRO A 302 16.21 -3.06 18.49
C PRO A 302 17.75 -3.07 18.43
N GLY A 303 18.38 -2.13 17.73
CA GLY A 303 19.83 -2.00 17.56
C GLY A 303 20.31 -2.04 16.10
N PRO A 304 21.57 -1.66 15.83
CA PRO A 304 22.10 -1.44 14.47
C PRO A 304 22.44 -2.73 13.70
N THR A 305 22.43 -3.89 14.34
CA THR A 305 22.96 -5.15 13.77
C THR A 305 21.94 -5.95 12.96
N LYS A 306 20.68 -5.50 12.89
CA LYS A 306 19.63 -6.23 12.20
C LYS A 306 19.44 -5.75 10.75
N PRO A 307 19.14 -6.63 9.78
CA PRO A 307 18.87 -6.26 8.39
C PRO A 307 17.78 -5.17 8.23
N GLU A 308 16.78 -5.16 9.12
CA GLU A 308 15.73 -4.14 9.16
C GLU A 308 16.30 -2.72 9.31
N ALA A 309 17.45 -2.57 9.98
CA ALA A 309 18.08 -1.28 10.23
C ALA A 309 18.55 -0.59 8.94
N ILE A 310 19.00 -1.35 7.93
CA ILE A 310 19.47 -0.78 6.66
C ILE A 310 18.30 -0.19 5.86
N GLN A 311 17.18 -0.90 5.79
CA GLN A 311 15.99 -0.41 5.11
C GLN A 311 15.41 0.82 5.81
N LEU A 312 15.31 0.76 7.14
CA LEU A 312 14.84 1.89 7.95
C LEU A 312 15.76 3.10 7.79
N GLN A 313 17.08 2.90 7.71
CA GLN A 313 18.03 3.97 7.42
C GLN A 313 17.71 4.65 6.08
N MET A 314 17.52 3.89 5.00
CA MET A 314 17.19 4.48 3.69
C MET A 314 15.89 5.29 3.72
N GLN A 315 14.87 4.81 4.43
CA GLN A 315 13.59 5.53 4.59
C GLN A 315 13.78 6.83 5.39
N VAL A 316 14.51 6.78 6.49
CA VAL A 316 14.83 7.96 7.32
C VAL A 316 15.63 8.98 6.52
N GLU A 317 16.67 8.56 5.79
CA GLU A 317 17.46 9.45 4.94
C GLU A 317 16.63 10.10 3.82
N SER A 318 15.69 9.35 3.25
CA SER A 318 14.75 9.87 2.25
C SER A 318 13.85 10.95 2.86
N TRP A 319 13.24 10.68 4.01
CA TRP A 319 12.42 11.66 4.74
C TRP A 319 13.22 12.92 5.12
N LEU A 320 14.46 12.76 5.61
CA LEU A 320 15.35 13.89 5.89
C LEU A 320 15.68 14.70 4.63
N LYS A 321 15.91 14.06 3.48
CA LYS A 321 16.11 14.76 2.19
C LYS A 321 14.87 15.52 1.76
N ILE A 322 13.67 14.93 1.88
CA ILE A 322 12.41 15.61 1.53
C ILE A 322 12.21 16.84 2.41
N ARG A 323 12.52 16.72 3.71
CA ARG A 323 12.28 17.78 4.70
C ARG A 323 13.34 18.88 4.70
N TYR A 324 14.61 18.51 4.61
CA TYR A 324 15.76 19.40 4.82
C TYR A 324 16.70 19.52 3.61
N GLY A 325 16.43 18.80 2.52
CA GLY A 325 17.28 18.78 1.33
C GLY A 325 18.55 17.93 1.45
N ALA A 326 18.80 17.27 2.59
CA ALA A 326 19.99 16.44 2.81
C ALA A 326 19.71 15.25 3.75
N ALA A 327 20.44 14.13 3.55
CA ALA A 327 20.39 12.96 4.44
C ALA A 327 20.95 13.23 5.85
N THR A 328 21.77 14.26 5.99
CA THR A 328 22.38 14.65 7.26
C THR A 328 22.25 16.17 7.37
N PRO A 329 21.12 16.67 7.89
CA PRO A 329 20.91 18.09 8.07
C PRO A 329 21.97 18.64 9.04
N LYS A 330 22.58 19.76 8.66
CA LYS A 330 23.58 20.48 9.49
C LYS A 330 23.11 21.88 9.86
N SER A 331 21.86 22.24 9.56
CA SER A 331 21.33 23.55 9.90
C SER A 331 21.24 23.69 11.42
N PRO A 332 21.63 24.83 12.00
CA PRO A 332 21.50 25.07 13.44
C PRO A 332 20.09 24.82 13.96
N SER A 333 19.08 25.15 13.15
CA SER A 333 17.67 24.92 13.48
C SER A 333 17.33 23.47 13.79
N GLU A 334 17.91 22.49 13.08
CA GLU A 334 17.65 21.07 13.32
C GLU A 334 18.49 20.53 14.47
N VAL A 335 19.71 21.04 14.64
CA VAL A 335 20.56 20.67 15.78
C VAL A 335 19.94 21.14 17.10
N ASP A 336 19.38 22.35 17.12
CA ASP A 336 18.77 22.93 18.31
C ASP A 336 17.34 22.42 18.57
N ARG A 337 16.65 21.94 17.52
CA ARG A 337 15.27 21.40 17.59
C ARG A 337 15.16 20.14 16.73
N PRO A 338 15.66 19.00 17.24
CA PRO A 338 15.68 17.77 16.46
C PRO A 338 14.25 17.29 16.16
N SER A 339 14.07 16.82 14.93
CA SER A 339 12.83 16.20 14.46
C SER A 339 12.94 14.67 14.40
N LEU A 340 14.16 14.12 14.43
CA LEU A 340 14.44 12.69 14.50
C LEU A 340 14.82 12.29 15.92
N PHE A 341 14.07 11.35 16.48
CA PHE A 341 14.33 10.74 17.78
C PHE A 341 14.61 9.25 17.58
N ILE A 342 15.63 8.72 18.24
CA ILE A 342 15.96 7.29 18.20
C ILE A 342 15.68 6.70 19.57
N ALA A 343 14.75 5.74 19.60
CA ALA A 343 14.46 4.94 20.78
C ALA A 343 15.09 3.54 20.60
N LEU A 344 16.16 3.27 21.35
CA LEU A 344 16.75 1.93 21.40
C LEU A 344 15.92 1.07 22.34
N THR A 345 15.30 0.04 21.80
CA THR A 345 14.28 -0.77 22.49
C THR A 345 14.84 -2.07 23.09
N LYS A 346 16.17 -2.27 23.01
CA LYS A 346 16.91 -3.40 23.59
C LYS A 346 18.32 -3.01 24.00
#